data_AF-A0A2V6RSK8-F1
#
_entry.id   AF-A0A2V6RSK8-F1
#
_cell.length_a   1.000
_cell.length_b   1.000
_cell.length_c   1.000
_cell.angle_alpha   90.00
_cell.angle_beta   90.00
_cell.angle_gamma   90.00
#
_symmetry.space_group_name_H-M   'P 1'
#
loop_
_entity.id
_entity.type
_entity.pdbx_description
1 polymer ?
#
loop_
_entity_poly.entity_id
_entity_poly.type
_entity_poly.pdbx_seq_one_letter_code
_entity_poly.pdbx_strand_id
1 'polypeptide(L)'
;MSVTILYQARLPYAAEAVAEGDNLWVPADDLAPASGWELRPEGACRGDVCVPTPRDRQGEFLRESPARFNLAALARLLGEPVIHEDVHGVWSFGESAAPRTGTPSLQAPDFALPDLAGHVHRLAEYRGRKVFLVFWASW
;
A
#
# COMPACT_ATOMS: atom_id res chain seq x y z
N MET A 1 -22.25 3.29 10.03
CA MET A 1 -21.66 1.95 10.24
C MET A 1 -20.18 2.13 9.96
N SER A 2 -19.33 1.70 10.89
CA SER A 2 -17.89 1.83 10.72
C SER A 2 -17.39 0.86 9.65
N VAL A 3 -16.47 1.33 8.81
CA VAL A 3 -15.78 0.53 7.81
C VAL A 3 -14.42 0.14 8.37
N THR A 4 -14.01 -1.11 8.23
CA THR A 4 -12.66 -1.55 8.58
C THR A 4 -11.76 -1.42 7.36
N ILE A 5 -10.70 -0.63 7.48
CA ILE A 5 -9.70 -0.41 6.45
C ILE A 5 -8.44 -1.21 6.81
N LEU A 6 -8.05 -2.10 5.92
CA LEU A 6 -6.78 -2.83 5.95
C LEU A 6 -5.87 -2.23 4.87
N TYR A 7 -4.91 -1.40 5.27
CA TYR A 7 -4.06 -0.67 4.34
C TYR A 7 -2.61 -1.14 4.43
N GLN A 8 -2.21 -2.02 3.51
CA GLN A 8 -0.85 -2.57 3.40
C GLN A 8 -0.37 -3.15 4.75
N ALA A 9 0.82 -2.77 5.22
CA ALA A 9 1.38 -3.25 6.49
C ALA A 9 0.87 -2.49 7.74
N ARG A 10 -0.15 -1.63 7.61
CA ARG A 10 -0.72 -0.91 8.76
C ARG A 10 -1.66 -1.79 9.57
N LEU A 11 -1.85 -1.43 10.84
CA LEU A 11 -2.87 -2.04 11.68
C LEU A 11 -4.27 -1.75 11.11
N PRO A 12 -5.24 -2.66 11.28
CA PRO A 12 -6.63 -2.40 10.91
C PRO A 12 -7.15 -1.12 11.54
N TYR A 13 -7.85 -0.30 10.78
CA TYR A 13 -8.42 0.97 11.23
C TYR A 13 -9.93 1.02 11.00
N ALA A 14 -10.70 1.38 12.03
CA ALA A 14 -12.14 1.59 11.90
C ALA A 14 -12.41 3.06 11.58
N ALA A 15 -12.96 3.34 10.39
CA ALA A 15 -13.27 4.69 9.92
C ALA A 15 -14.78 4.92 9.80
N GLU A 16 -15.21 6.18 9.93
CA GLU A 16 -16.59 6.61 9.63
C GLU A 16 -16.75 6.88 8.12
N ALA A 17 -16.30 5.91 7.32
CA ALA A 17 -16.32 5.95 5.87
C ALA A 17 -17.67 5.49 5.29
N VAL A 18 -17.94 5.90 4.07
CA VAL A 18 -19.16 5.53 3.33
C VAL A 18 -18.75 4.77 2.07
N ALA A 19 -19.21 3.52 1.94
CA ALA A 19 -19.04 2.71 0.74
C ALA A 19 -20.19 2.98 -0.26
N GLU A 20 -19.84 3.23 -1.51
CA GLU A 20 -20.78 3.46 -2.62
C GLU A 20 -20.29 2.69 -3.86
N GLY A 21 -20.72 1.44 -3.99
CA GLY A 21 -20.14 0.51 -4.97
C GLY A 21 -18.64 0.37 -4.74
N ASP A 22 -17.85 0.60 -5.79
CA ASP A 22 -16.38 0.52 -5.71
C ASP A 22 -15.71 1.80 -5.16
N ASN A 23 -16.47 2.71 -4.54
CA ASN A 23 -15.94 3.92 -3.95
C ASN A 23 -16.00 3.86 -2.43
N LEU A 24 -14.88 4.22 -1.80
CA LEU A 24 -14.79 4.33 -0.34
C LEU A 24 -14.49 5.77 0.04
N TRP A 25 -15.51 6.46 0.55
CA TRP A 25 -15.46 7.87 0.94
C TRP A 25 -15.06 8.02 2.41
N VAL A 26 -13.77 8.23 2.65
CA VAL A 26 -13.16 8.35 3.97
C VAL A 26 -13.17 9.83 4.41
N PRO A 27 -13.59 10.16 5.64
CA PRO A 27 -13.42 11.51 6.19
C PRO A 27 -11.96 11.95 6.17
N ALA A 28 -11.70 13.25 6.03
CA ALA A 28 -10.33 13.78 6.01
C ALA A 28 -9.52 13.39 7.27
N ASP A 29 -10.15 13.41 8.45
CA ASP A 29 -9.52 13.07 9.72
C ASP A 29 -9.14 11.58 9.84
N ASP A 30 -9.84 10.71 9.12
CA ASP A 30 -9.58 9.26 9.10
C ASP A 30 -8.54 8.87 8.04
N LEU A 31 -8.28 9.72 7.05
CA LEU A 31 -7.45 9.37 5.90
C LEU A 31 -5.99 9.06 6.30
N ALA A 32 -5.38 9.94 7.07
CA ALA A 32 -3.99 9.83 7.53
C ALA A 32 -3.76 8.64 8.46
N PRO A 33 -4.55 8.43 9.53
CA PRO A 33 -4.37 7.26 10.39
C PRO A 33 -4.65 5.94 9.65
N ALA A 34 -5.69 5.89 8.80
CA ALA A 34 -6.04 4.66 8.07
C ALA A 34 -5.00 4.26 7.02
N SER A 35 -4.43 5.22 6.28
CA SER A 35 -3.68 4.93 5.03
C SER A 35 -2.30 5.58 4.94
N GLY A 36 -2.05 6.61 5.75
CA GLY A 36 -0.85 7.44 5.66
C GLY A 36 -0.90 8.49 4.56
N TRP A 37 -2.02 8.57 3.85
CA TRP A 37 -2.28 9.66 2.91
C TRP A 37 -2.91 10.84 3.62
N GLU A 38 -2.53 12.04 3.21
CA GLU A 38 -3.05 13.31 3.68
C GLU A 38 -3.47 14.15 2.49
N LEU A 39 -4.51 14.97 2.66
CA LEU A 39 -4.88 15.95 1.64
C LEU A 39 -4.10 17.25 1.84
N ARG A 40 -3.36 17.65 0.80
CA ARG A 40 -2.66 18.93 0.72
C ARG A 40 -3.07 19.66 -0.57
N PRO A 41 -2.78 20.97 -0.72
CA PRO A 41 -3.11 21.71 -1.94
C PRO A 41 -2.53 21.09 -3.23
N GLU A 42 -1.42 20.36 -3.13
CA GLU A 42 -0.78 19.67 -4.25
C GLU A 42 -1.51 18.38 -4.66
N GLY A 43 -2.35 17.81 -3.78
CA GLY A 43 -3.09 16.58 -3.99
C GLY A 43 -3.08 15.65 -2.77
N ALA A 44 -3.23 14.35 -3.01
CA ALA A 44 -3.09 13.33 -1.97
C ALA A 44 -1.61 13.01 -1.77
N CYS A 45 -1.10 13.16 -0.55
CA CYS A 45 0.32 13.01 -0.28
C CYS A 45 0.62 11.99 0.82
N ARG A 46 1.73 11.26 0.68
CA ARG A 46 2.26 10.32 1.68
C ARG A 46 3.75 10.60 1.84
N GLY A 47 4.09 11.29 2.93
CA GLY A 47 5.44 11.87 3.11
C GLY A 47 5.74 12.91 2.04
N ASP A 48 6.83 12.70 1.29
CA ASP A 48 7.29 13.61 0.23
C ASP A 48 6.64 13.32 -1.14
N VAL A 49 5.93 12.19 -1.28
CA VAL A 49 5.26 11.82 -2.54
C VAL A 49 3.86 12.41 -2.56
N CYS A 50 3.55 13.20 -3.57
CA CYS A 50 2.20 13.73 -3.82
C CYS A 50 1.66 13.25 -5.17
N VAL A 51 0.40 12.81 -5.15
CA VAL A 51 -0.37 12.41 -6.32
C VAL A 51 -1.38 13.51 -6.61
N PRO A 52 -1.24 14.23 -7.73
CA PRO A 52 -2.19 15.27 -8.10
C PRO A 52 -3.58 14.67 -8.34
N THR A 53 -4.61 15.24 -7.71
CA THR A 53 -5.99 14.96 -8.06
C THR A 53 -6.35 15.76 -9.32
N PRO A 54 -6.65 15.12 -10.47
CA PRO A 54 -6.94 15.83 -11.71
C PRO A 54 -8.13 16.77 -11.54
N ARG A 55 -7.97 18.05 -11.90
CA ARG A 55 -9.01 19.08 -11.70
C ARG A 55 -10.30 18.79 -12.46
N ASP A 56 -10.16 18.21 -13.65
CA ASP A 56 -11.27 17.77 -14.51
C ASP A 56 -12.05 16.58 -13.94
N ARG A 57 -11.44 15.82 -13.01
CA ARG A 57 -12.03 14.63 -12.38
C ARG A 57 -12.08 14.73 -10.86
N GLN A 58 -12.03 15.95 -10.31
CA GLN A 58 -11.94 16.17 -8.87
C GLN A 58 -13.09 15.52 -8.10
N GLY A 59 -14.30 15.48 -8.67
CA GLY A 59 -15.47 14.84 -8.06
C GLY A 59 -15.34 13.33 -7.87
N GLU A 60 -14.39 12.67 -8.53
CA GLU A 60 -14.07 11.25 -8.28
C GLU A 60 -13.26 11.06 -6.99
N PHE A 61 -12.50 12.08 -6.57
CA PHE A 61 -11.54 12.01 -5.47
C PHE A 61 -12.01 12.76 -4.23
N LEU A 62 -12.74 13.88 -4.38
CA LEU A 62 -13.07 14.79 -3.28
C LEU A 62 -14.55 15.16 -3.28
N ARG A 63 -15.14 15.17 -2.08
CA ARG A 63 -16.43 15.81 -1.75
C ARG A 63 -16.18 16.87 -0.69
N GLU A 64 -16.77 18.05 -0.82
CA GLU A 64 -16.46 19.19 0.07
C GLU A 64 -17.42 19.35 1.25
N SER A 65 -18.60 18.71 1.23
CA SER A 65 -19.65 18.91 2.25
C SER A 65 -20.37 17.60 2.63
N PRO A 66 -19.89 16.86 3.64
CA PRO A 66 -18.63 17.04 4.36
C PRO A 66 -17.40 16.64 3.54
N ALA A 67 -16.23 17.15 3.94
CA ALA A 67 -14.93 16.81 3.34
C ALA A 67 -14.66 15.29 3.41
N ARG A 68 -14.70 14.63 2.24
CA ARG A 68 -14.42 13.19 2.11
C ARG A 68 -13.53 12.93 0.92
N PHE A 69 -12.60 11.99 1.11
CA PHE A 69 -11.69 11.54 0.09
C PHE A 69 -12.02 10.11 -0.37
N ASN A 70 -12.00 9.87 -1.66
CA ASN A 70 -12.20 8.55 -2.22
C ASN A 70 -10.89 7.75 -2.24
N LEU A 71 -10.64 7.01 -1.16
CA LEU A 71 -9.42 6.20 -1.01
C LEU A 71 -9.34 5.11 -2.08
N ALA A 72 -10.46 4.55 -2.51
CA ALA A 72 -10.52 3.54 -3.57
C ALA A 72 -10.17 4.12 -4.95
N ALA A 73 -10.57 5.35 -5.25
CA ALA A 73 -10.16 6.02 -6.49
C ALA A 73 -8.65 6.31 -6.51
N LEU A 74 -8.07 6.72 -5.39
CA LEU A 74 -6.62 6.89 -5.28
C LEU A 74 -5.87 5.57 -5.49
N ALA A 75 -6.33 4.48 -4.87
CA ALA A 75 -5.73 3.16 -5.04
C ALA A 75 -5.72 2.74 -6.52
N ARG A 76 -6.85 2.91 -7.22
CA ARG A 76 -6.93 2.65 -8.67
C ARG A 76 -6.00 3.53 -9.50
N LEU A 77 -5.88 4.81 -9.16
CA LEU A 77 -4.95 5.74 -9.82
C LEU A 77 -3.49 5.30 -9.64
N LEU A 78 -3.15 4.76 -8.48
CA LEU A 78 -1.81 4.25 -8.14
C LEU A 78 -1.54 2.82 -8.65
N GLY A 79 -2.54 2.15 -9.22
CA GLY A 79 -2.46 0.72 -9.56
C GLY A 79 -2.34 -0.19 -8.33
N GLU A 80 -2.76 0.29 -7.16
CA GLU A 80 -2.87 -0.53 -5.95
C GLU A 80 -4.11 -1.43 -6.06
N PRO A 81 -3.99 -2.75 -5.79
CA PRO A 81 -5.14 -3.63 -5.77
C PRO A 81 -6.04 -3.29 -4.58
N VAL A 82 -7.35 -3.23 -4.83
CA VAL A 82 -8.38 -3.00 -3.82
C VAL A 82 -9.44 -4.09 -3.90
N ILE A 83 -9.80 -4.67 -2.76
CA ILE A 83 -10.88 -5.66 -2.62
C ILE A 83 -11.74 -5.23 -1.44
N HIS A 84 -13.06 -5.41 -1.56
CA HIS A 84 -14.00 -5.09 -0.49
C HIS A 84 -15.01 -6.21 -0.27
N GLU A 85 -15.55 -6.26 0.95
CA GLU A 85 -16.62 -7.16 1.37
C GLU A 85 -17.74 -6.32 2.00
N ASP A 86 -18.93 -6.41 1.43
CA ASP A 86 -20.03 -5.49 1.71
C ASP A 86 -20.75 -5.74 3.05
N VAL A 87 -20.88 -7.00 3.50
CA VAL A 87 -21.70 -7.34 4.67
C VAL A 87 -21.06 -6.83 5.97
N HIS A 88 -19.75 -6.93 6.10
CA HIS A 88 -19.01 -6.47 7.28
C HIS A 88 -18.27 -5.15 7.04
N GLY A 89 -18.38 -4.58 5.84
CA GLY A 89 -17.76 -3.30 5.50
C GLY A 89 -16.25 -3.34 5.65
N VAL A 90 -15.58 -4.32 5.04
CA VAL A 90 -14.13 -4.47 5.11
C VAL A 90 -13.52 -4.12 3.75
N TRP A 91 -12.52 -3.25 3.76
CA TRP A 91 -11.78 -2.82 2.57
C TRP A 91 -10.30 -3.13 2.75
N SER A 92 -9.71 -3.84 1.78
CA SER A 92 -8.31 -4.23 1.77
C SER A 92 -7.57 -3.58 0.60
N PHE A 93 -6.46 -2.91 0.91
CA PHE A 93 -5.61 -2.19 -0.03
C PHE A 93 -4.21 -2.79 -0.01
N GLY A 94 -3.76 -3.30 -1.16
CA GLY A 94 -2.41 -3.84 -1.31
C GLY A 94 -1.39 -2.82 -1.80
N GLU A 95 -0.13 -3.25 -1.89
CA GLU A 95 0.91 -2.48 -2.57
C GLU A 95 0.70 -2.52 -4.09
N SER A 96 1.01 -1.41 -4.77
CA SER A 96 1.01 -1.36 -6.23
C SER A 96 2.06 -2.32 -6.78
N ALA A 97 1.68 -3.09 -7.80
CA ALA A 97 2.60 -3.94 -8.55
C ALA A 97 3.46 -3.14 -9.55
N ALA A 98 3.30 -1.81 -9.61
CA ALA A 98 4.12 -0.95 -10.44
C ALA A 98 5.61 -1.24 -10.16
N PRO A 99 6.45 -1.33 -11.21
CA PRO A 99 7.87 -1.60 -11.03
C PRO A 99 8.41 -0.55 -10.09
N ARG A 100 9.02 -0.98 -8.98
CA ARG A 100 9.73 -0.10 -8.05
C ARG A 100 10.72 0.71 -8.91
N THR A 101 10.43 1.99 -9.14
CA THR A 101 11.23 2.90 -9.98
C THR A 101 12.48 3.44 -9.27
N GLY A 102 12.88 2.82 -8.17
CA GLY A 102 14.28 2.87 -7.75
C GLY A 102 14.97 1.70 -8.43
N THR A 103 16.14 1.90 -9.04
CA THR A 103 17.01 0.76 -9.37
C THR A 103 17.28 0.07 -8.04
N PRO A 104 16.67 -1.10 -7.73
CA PRO A 104 17.24 -1.89 -6.65
C PRO A 104 18.65 -2.14 -7.14
N SER A 105 19.65 -1.96 -6.28
CA SER A 105 21.00 -2.42 -6.62
C SER A 105 20.86 -3.80 -7.27
N LEU A 106 21.41 -4.00 -8.48
CA LEU A 106 21.45 -5.33 -9.10
C LEU A 106 22.30 -6.30 -8.26
N GLN A 107 22.93 -5.81 -7.20
CA GLN A 107 23.56 -6.61 -6.17
C GLN A 107 22.52 -6.98 -5.11
N ALA A 108 22.29 -8.29 -4.96
CA ALA A 108 21.57 -8.83 -3.83
C ALA A 108 22.29 -8.45 -2.50
N PRO A 109 21.54 -8.13 -1.43
CA PRO A 109 22.12 -7.86 -0.11
C PRO A 109 22.96 -9.03 0.41
N ASP A 110 24.11 -8.75 1.03
CA ASP A 110 24.96 -9.78 1.63
C ASP A 110 24.45 -10.22 3.00
N PHE A 111 23.45 -11.10 3.01
CA PHE A 111 22.92 -11.73 4.23
C PHE A 111 23.77 -12.93 4.64
N ALA A 112 23.68 -13.29 5.93
CA ALA A 112 24.33 -14.45 6.52
C ALA A 112 23.29 -15.35 7.20
N LEU A 113 23.30 -16.65 6.89
CA LEU A 113 22.38 -17.62 7.48
C LEU A 113 23.14 -18.88 7.88
N PRO A 114 22.78 -19.53 9.01
CA PRO A 114 23.30 -20.84 9.34
C PRO A 114 22.67 -21.91 8.43
N ASP A 115 23.45 -22.93 8.06
CA ASP A 115 22.92 -24.17 7.49
C ASP A 115 22.35 -25.10 8.57
N LEU A 116 21.91 -26.29 8.15
CA LEU A 116 21.35 -27.31 9.05
C LEU A 116 22.35 -27.84 10.08
N ALA A 117 23.66 -27.66 9.85
CA ALA A 117 24.73 -28.01 10.78
C ALA A 117 25.17 -26.80 11.64
N GLY A 118 24.52 -25.64 11.48
CA GLY A 118 24.85 -24.42 12.21
C GLY A 118 26.02 -23.63 11.64
N HIS A 119 26.60 -24.04 10.51
CA HIS A 119 27.68 -23.27 9.88
C HIS A 119 27.09 -22.04 9.19
N VAL A 120 27.68 -20.89 9.44
CA VAL A 120 27.26 -19.63 8.83
C VAL A 120 27.77 -19.56 7.40
N HIS A 121 26.86 -19.30 6.46
CA HIS A 121 27.17 -19.00 5.05
C HIS A 121 26.78 -17.56 4.74
N ARG A 122 27.61 -16.85 3.98
CA ARG A 122 27.30 -15.50 3.48
C ARG A 122 27.03 -15.53 1.98
N LEU A 123 26.09 -14.72 1.50
CA LEU A 123 25.80 -14.67 0.06
C LEU A 123 27.05 -14.26 -0.77
N ALA A 124 27.88 -13.37 -0.24
CA ALA A 124 29.11 -12.92 -0.90
C ALA A 124 30.14 -14.04 -1.16
N GLU A 125 30.10 -15.15 -0.41
CA GLU A 125 31.00 -16.30 -0.61
C GLU A 125 30.74 -17.01 -1.94
N TYR A 126 29.55 -16.83 -2.53
CA TYR A 126 29.17 -17.41 -3.82
C TYR A 126 29.41 -16.48 -5.01
N ARG A 127 30.07 -15.32 -4.83
CA ARG A 127 30.42 -14.42 -5.94
C ARG A 127 31.20 -15.15 -7.03
N GLY A 128 30.89 -14.85 -8.28
CA GLY A 128 31.48 -15.51 -9.45
C GLY A 128 30.86 -16.87 -9.81
N ARG A 129 29.86 -17.34 -9.06
CA ARG A 129 29.12 -18.58 -9.36
C ARG A 129 27.67 -18.24 -9.76
N LYS A 130 27.07 -19.05 -10.63
CA LYS A 130 25.62 -19.01 -10.87
C LYS A 130 24.94 -19.68 -9.68
N VAL A 131 24.09 -18.94 -8.98
CA VAL A 131 23.39 -19.39 -7.78
C VAL A 131 21.88 -19.20 -7.98
N PHE A 132 21.09 -20.19 -7.55
CA PHE A 132 19.64 -20.09 -7.46
C PHE A 132 19.25 -20.00 -5.98
N LEU A 133 18.55 -18.92 -5.61
CA LEU A 133 18.13 -18.65 -4.24
C LEU A 133 16.61 -18.81 -4.13
N VAL A 134 16.16 -19.66 -3.20
CA VAL A 134 14.74 -19.96 -2.98
C VAL A 134 14.38 -19.74 -1.52
N PHE A 135 13.40 -18.88 -1.28
CA PHE A 135 12.76 -18.71 0.03
C PHE A 135 11.47 -19.53 0.05
N TRP A 136 11.32 -20.42 1.02
CA TRP A 136 10.19 -21.34 1.11
C TRP A 136 9.78 -21.59 2.57
N ALA A 137 8.58 -22.13 2.77
CA ALA A 137 8.10 -22.63 4.04
C ALA A 137 7.25 -23.90 3.81
N SER A 138 7.34 -24.87 4.73
CA SER A 138 6.42 -26.01 4.82
C SER A 138 5.25 -25.57 5.71
N TRP A 139 4.07 -25.45 5.13
CA TRP A 139 2.83 -25.15 5.85
C TRP A 139 2.64 -25.99 7.12
#